data_AF-A0A6A5S7X8-F1
#
_entry.id   AF-A0A6A5S7X8-F1
#
_cell.length_a   1.000
_cell.length_b   1.000
_cell.length_c   1.000
_cell.angle_alpha   90.00
_cell.angle_beta   90.00
_cell.angle_gamma   90.00
#
_symmetry.space_group_name_H-M   'P 1'
#
loop_
_entity.id
_entity.type
_entity.pdbx_description
1 polymer ?
#
loop_
_entity_poly.entity_id
_entity_poly.type
_entity_poly.pdbx_seq_one_letter_code
_entity_poly.pdbx_strand_id
1 'polypeptide(L)'
;MYVPELCMEPSSIRQFFPHAQCTHGATIEELEITGADKNGKIHVNFEKRDNYLEDEAITIDLLFRSLGDNNQALVDGCNTTFHFWAYLRKNYTQTNATAANMYMIRIQTLTFNPESAIVSAWEKLKDQRKLVAADADTDETYKDSALLLVIIRSLPKIFGTTIDTLSAQINLTVEQKLKFLEEKEVRDQQDTNE
;
A
#
# COMPACT_ATOMS: atom_id res chain seq x y z
N MET A 1 6.31 38.33 -11.33
CA MET A 1 6.26 38.35 -12.80
C MET A 1 5.58 37.05 -13.20
N TYR A 2 4.34 37.17 -13.67
CA TYR A 2 3.41 36.07 -13.94
C TYR A 2 3.76 35.49 -15.32
N VAL A 3 4.08 34.20 -15.40
CA VAL A 3 4.18 33.50 -16.69
C VAL A 3 2.78 32.99 -17.00
N PRO A 4 2.17 33.31 -18.15
CA PRO A 4 0.84 32.84 -18.46
C PRO A 4 0.88 31.33 -18.70
N GLU A 5 0.22 30.57 -17.83
CA GLU A 5 -0.21 29.21 -18.13
C GLU A 5 -1.10 29.28 -19.38
N LEU A 6 -0.59 28.73 -20.48
CA LEU A 6 -1.40 28.38 -21.64
C LEU A 6 -2.31 27.22 -21.24
N CYS A 7 -3.44 27.54 -20.62
CA CYS A 7 -4.57 26.64 -20.53
C CYS A 7 -5.11 26.44 -21.95
N MET A 8 -4.69 25.37 -22.63
CA MET A 8 -5.44 24.86 -23.77
C MET A 8 -6.72 24.21 -23.26
N GLU A 9 -7.86 24.61 -23.84
CA GLU A 9 -9.17 24.11 -23.43
C GLU A 9 -9.33 22.59 -23.65
N PRO A 10 -10.09 21.88 -22.80
CA PRO A 10 -10.19 20.42 -22.81
C PRO A 10 -11.01 19.83 -23.96
N SER A 11 -11.50 20.67 -24.88
CA SER A 11 -12.42 20.28 -25.96
C SER A 11 -11.74 19.61 -27.16
N SER A 12 -10.40 19.60 -27.23
CA SER A 12 -9.64 18.98 -28.33
C SER A 12 -9.15 17.55 -28.08
N ILE A 13 -9.32 16.98 -26.88
CA ILE A 13 -8.81 15.63 -26.54
C ILE A 13 -9.63 14.51 -27.25
N ARG A 14 -10.81 14.84 -27.79
CA ARG A 14 -11.70 13.89 -28.50
C ARG A 14 -11.62 13.92 -30.03
N GLN A 15 -10.46 14.23 -30.62
CA GLN A 15 -10.15 13.79 -31.99
C GLN A 15 -9.05 12.74 -31.95
N PHE A 16 -9.41 11.63 -31.30
CA PHE A 16 -8.84 10.29 -31.38
C PHE A 16 -7.92 10.04 -32.58
N PHE A 17 -6.65 9.74 -32.28
CA PHE A 17 -5.75 8.85 -33.01
C PHE A 17 -6.31 8.27 -34.33
N PRO A 18 -5.83 8.76 -35.48
CA PRO A 18 -5.75 7.94 -36.69
C PRO A 18 -4.35 8.06 -37.32
N HIS A 19 -3.57 6.98 -37.21
CA HIS A 19 -2.32 6.73 -37.94
C HIS A 19 -1.20 7.78 -37.86
N ALA A 20 -0.39 7.73 -36.79
CA ALA A 20 0.97 8.29 -36.84
C ALA A 20 1.91 7.27 -37.50
N GLN A 21 2.17 7.42 -38.81
CA GLN A 21 3.37 6.86 -39.42
C GLN A 21 4.57 7.69 -38.94
N CYS A 22 5.45 7.06 -38.16
CA CYS A 22 6.70 7.66 -37.69
C CYS A 22 7.64 7.96 -38.88
N THR A 23 7.72 9.22 -39.30
CA THR A 23 8.82 9.70 -40.15
C THR A 23 9.89 10.34 -39.29
N HIS A 24 11.09 9.77 -39.35
CA HIS A 24 12.24 10.12 -38.53
C HIS A 24 12.75 11.54 -38.82
N GLY A 25 12.81 12.39 -37.78
CA GLY A 25 13.49 13.69 -37.81
C GLY A 25 13.23 14.50 -36.54
N ALA A 26 14.17 14.46 -35.59
CA ALA A 26 14.10 15.23 -34.34
C ALA A 26 13.96 16.74 -34.63
N THR A 27 12.79 17.31 -34.33
CA THR A 27 12.48 18.71 -34.60
C THR A 27 12.91 19.55 -33.39
N ILE A 28 14.04 20.24 -33.52
CA ILE A 28 14.53 21.22 -32.53
C ILE A 28 14.24 22.61 -33.10
N GLU A 29 13.33 23.37 -32.49
CA GLU A 29 13.15 24.79 -32.80
C GLU A 29 13.83 25.67 -31.74
N GLU A 30 14.53 26.70 -32.22
CA GLU A 30 15.24 27.68 -31.40
C GLU A 30 14.30 28.85 -31.07
N LEU A 31 13.97 29.04 -29.80
CA LEU A 31 13.23 30.22 -29.34
C LEU A 31 14.21 31.25 -28.77
N GLU A 32 14.43 32.34 -29.52
CA GLU A 32 15.17 33.51 -29.03
C GLU A 32 14.26 34.40 -28.17
N ILE A 33 14.52 34.44 -26.86
CA ILE A 33 13.84 35.38 -25.97
C ILE A 33 14.71 36.64 -25.86
N THR A 34 14.28 37.74 -26.47
CA THR A 34 14.91 39.06 -26.30
C THR A 34 14.40 39.72 -25.02
N GLY A 35 15.10 39.45 -23.91
CA GLY A 35 14.98 40.19 -22.66
C GLY A 35 16.26 40.99 -22.41
N ALA A 36 16.13 42.28 -22.08
CA ALA A 36 17.25 43.17 -21.82
C ALA A 36 18.27 42.52 -20.85
N ASP A 37 19.49 42.39 -21.34
CA ASP A 37 20.75 42.04 -20.67
C ASP A 37 21.20 40.58 -20.48
N LYS A 38 20.47 39.54 -20.92
CA LYS A 38 21.06 38.19 -21.08
C LYS A 38 20.40 37.39 -22.20
N ASN A 39 21.11 37.20 -23.32
CA ASN A 39 20.75 36.23 -24.37
C ASN A 39 20.98 34.80 -23.84
N GLY A 40 20.02 34.28 -23.06
CA GLY A 40 19.97 32.87 -22.70
C GLY A 40 19.29 32.08 -23.82
N LYS A 41 20.05 31.26 -24.55
CA LYS A 41 19.49 30.32 -25.54
C LYS A 41 18.85 29.15 -24.78
N ILE A 42 17.52 29.07 -24.79
CA ILE A 42 16.80 27.94 -24.18
C ILE A 42 16.59 26.89 -25.28
N HIS A 43 17.29 25.75 -25.15
CA HIS A 43 17.05 24.60 -26.00
C HIS A 43 15.92 23.75 -25.40
N VAL A 44 14.72 23.84 -25.97
CA VAL A 44 13.59 22.97 -25.60
C VAL A 44 13.57 21.78 -26.55
N ASN A 45 13.72 20.57 -26.02
CA ASN A 45 13.56 19.35 -26.79
C ASN A 45 12.07 19.01 -26.84
N PHE A 46 11.42 19.37 -27.94
CA PHE A 46 9.99 19.17 -28.15
C PHE A 46 9.60 17.69 -28.22
N GLU A 47 10.45 16.84 -28.82
CA GLU A 47 10.24 15.38 -28.86
C GLU A 47 10.16 14.79 -27.44
N LYS A 48 11.07 15.16 -26.54
CA LYS A 48 11.04 14.72 -25.15
C LYS A 48 9.82 15.23 -24.39
N ARG A 49 9.38 16.46 -24.68
CA ARG A 49 8.18 17.04 -24.07
C ARG A 49 6.94 16.29 -24.54
N ASP A 50 6.83 16.02 -25.84
CA ASP A 50 5.64 15.37 -26.42
C ASP A 50 5.56 13.90 -25.97
N ASN A 51 6.68 13.18 -25.95
CA ASN A 51 6.75 11.84 -25.39
C ASN A 51 6.36 11.82 -23.90
N TYR A 52 6.80 12.82 -23.12
CA TYR A 52 6.43 12.92 -21.71
C TYR A 52 4.92 13.15 -21.52
N LEU A 53 4.30 14.01 -22.34
CA LEU A 53 2.86 14.26 -22.27
C LEU A 53 2.05 13.03 -22.72
N GLU A 54 2.55 12.29 -23.70
CA GLU A 54 1.96 11.02 -24.13
C GLU A 54 2.03 9.96 -23.02
N ASP A 55 3.21 9.76 -22.42
CA ASP A 55 3.41 8.86 -21.28
C ASP A 55 2.55 9.24 -20.07
N GLU A 56 2.40 10.54 -19.82
CA GLU A 56 1.57 11.07 -18.74
C GLU A 56 0.09 10.77 -18.99
N ALA A 57 -0.41 11.00 -20.21
CA ALA A 57 -1.79 10.69 -20.58
C ALA A 57 -2.08 9.18 -20.51
N ILE A 58 -1.14 8.34 -20.98
CA ILE A 58 -1.24 6.88 -20.90
C ILE A 58 -1.30 6.42 -19.44
N THR A 59 -0.44 6.97 -18.58
CA THR A 59 -0.40 6.61 -17.17
C THR A 59 -1.70 6.99 -16.47
N ILE A 60 -2.23 8.18 -16.76
CA ILE A 60 -3.52 8.65 -16.24
C ILE A 60 -4.66 7.72 -16.71
N ASP A 61 -4.72 7.36 -18.00
CA ASP A 61 -5.73 6.42 -18.53
C ASP A 61 -5.67 5.06 -17.84
N LEU A 62 -4.46 4.52 -17.65
CA LEU A 62 -4.25 3.23 -16.99
C LEU A 62 -4.70 3.27 -15.52
N LEU A 63 -4.34 4.34 -14.81
CA LEU A 63 -4.79 4.55 -13.43
C LEU A 63 -6.32 4.68 -13.37
N PHE A 64 -6.95 5.39 -14.30
CA PHE A 64 -8.42 5.49 -14.35
C PHE A 64 -9.10 4.15 -14.62
N ARG A 65 -8.62 3.36 -15.59
CA ARG A 65 -9.19 2.04 -15.90
C ARG A 65 -9.05 1.05 -14.74
N SER A 66 -8.07 1.27 -13.86
CA SER A 66 -7.88 0.47 -12.66
C SER A 66 -8.84 0.84 -11.52
N LEU A 67 -9.41 2.04 -11.54
CA LEU A 67 -10.36 2.53 -10.54
C LEU A 67 -11.78 2.26 -11.03
N GLY A 68 -12.57 1.48 -10.27
CA GLY A 68 -13.97 1.21 -10.62
C GLY A 68 -14.85 2.48 -10.70
N ASP A 69 -16.07 2.32 -11.22
CA ASP A 69 -17.01 3.39 -11.60
C ASP A 69 -17.24 4.50 -10.54
N ASN A 70 -17.04 4.21 -9.26
CA ASN A 70 -17.23 5.16 -8.16
C ASN A 70 -16.21 6.31 -8.12
N ASN A 71 -15.11 6.21 -8.85
CA ASN A 71 -14.01 7.19 -8.80
C ASN A 71 -13.89 8.06 -10.05
N GLN A 72 -14.80 7.88 -11.01
CA GLN A 72 -14.75 8.55 -12.31
C GLN A 72 -15.09 10.05 -12.23
N ALA A 73 -15.67 10.51 -11.12
CA ALA A 73 -15.94 11.92 -10.85
C ALA A 73 -14.71 12.73 -10.37
N LEU A 74 -13.55 12.11 -10.24
CA LEU A 74 -12.30 12.73 -9.73
C LEU A 74 -11.47 13.41 -10.82
N VAL A 75 -11.93 13.33 -12.06
CA VAL A 75 -11.22 13.73 -13.29
C VAL A 75 -10.97 15.24 -13.38
N ASP A 76 -11.88 16.07 -12.88
CA ASP A 76 -11.83 17.51 -13.15
C ASP A 76 -10.83 18.28 -12.29
N GLY A 77 -10.26 17.65 -11.25
CA GLY A 77 -9.41 18.32 -10.25
C GLY A 77 -7.90 17.99 -10.31
N CYS A 78 -7.50 16.93 -11.01
CA CYS A 78 -6.10 16.47 -11.05
C CYS A 78 -5.55 16.55 -12.48
N ASN A 79 -4.77 17.59 -12.77
CA ASN A 79 -4.22 17.89 -14.09
C ASN A 79 -2.91 17.15 -14.43
N THR A 80 -2.27 16.48 -13.45
CA THR A 80 -1.03 15.70 -13.67
C THR A 80 -1.11 14.32 -13.03
N THR A 81 -0.34 13.37 -13.55
CA THR A 81 -0.21 12.02 -12.96
C THR A 81 0.22 12.10 -11.51
N PHE A 82 1.14 13.02 -11.21
CA PHE A 82 1.66 13.23 -9.86
C PHE A 82 0.56 13.68 -8.89
N HIS A 83 -0.26 14.66 -9.27
CA HIS A 83 -1.36 15.13 -8.44
C HIS A 83 -2.44 14.07 -8.26
N PHE A 84 -2.73 13.30 -9.30
CA PHE A 84 -3.68 12.20 -9.24
C PHE A 84 -3.20 11.08 -8.30
N TRP A 85 -1.94 10.67 -8.42
CA TRP A 85 -1.34 9.67 -7.52
C TRP A 85 -1.28 10.15 -6.07
N ALA A 86 -0.91 11.40 -5.83
CA ALA A 86 -0.91 12.00 -4.50
C ALA A 86 -2.33 12.06 -3.89
N TYR A 87 -3.35 12.36 -4.72
CA TYR A 87 -4.74 12.34 -4.31
C TYR A 87 -5.20 10.93 -3.95
N LEU A 88 -4.94 9.93 -4.79
CA LEU A 88 -5.28 8.53 -4.50
C LEU A 88 -4.61 8.08 -3.21
N ARG A 89 -3.31 8.33 -3.08
CA ARG A 89 -2.58 8.04 -1.85
C ARG A 89 -3.25 8.71 -0.66
N LYS A 90 -3.55 10.01 -0.69
CA LYS A 90 -4.20 10.69 0.44
C LYS A 90 -5.56 10.08 0.83
N ASN A 91 -6.41 9.77 -0.14
CA ASN A 91 -7.77 9.29 0.13
C ASN A 91 -7.83 7.80 0.50
N TYR A 92 -6.91 6.99 -0.04
CA TYR A 92 -6.82 5.56 0.27
C TYR A 92 -5.83 5.23 1.40
N THR A 93 -4.96 6.17 1.77
CA THR A 93 -4.13 6.09 2.98
C THR A 93 -4.86 6.65 4.20
N GLN A 94 -6.00 7.33 4.01
CA GLN A 94 -6.81 7.77 5.13
C GLN A 94 -7.25 6.54 5.91
N THR A 95 -6.67 6.41 7.09
CA THR A 95 -6.94 5.28 7.93
C THR A 95 -8.39 5.35 8.36
N ASN A 96 -9.17 4.39 7.89
CA ASN A 96 -10.51 4.22 8.40
C ASN A 96 -10.35 3.71 9.84
N ALA A 97 -10.40 4.60 10.84
CA ALA A 97 -10.35 4.24 12.26
C ALA A 97 -11.38 3.14 12.59
N THR A 98 -12.50 3.09 11.87
CA THR A 98 -13.48 1.99 11.94
C THR A 98 -12.87 0.67 11.49
N ALA A 99 -12.12 0.65 10.39
CA ALA A 99 -11.41 -0.53 9.92
C ALA A 99 -10.32 -0.96 10.89
N ALA A 100 -9.49 -0.03 11.39
CA ALA A 100 -8.50 -0.33 12.42
C ALA A 100 -9.17 -0.95 13.65
N ASN A 101 -10.23 -0.34 14.18
CA ASN A 101 -11.01 -0.88 15.30
C ASN A 101 -11.59 -2.28 15.00
N MET A 102 -12.11 -2.53 13.78
CA MET A 102 -12.55 -3.88 13.39
C MET A 102 -11.41 -4.91 13.48
N TYR A 103 -10.20 -4.55 13.07
CA TYR A 103 -9.03 -5.44 13.20
C TYR A 103 -8.55 -5.57 14.64
N MET A 104 -8.65 -4.51 15.47
CA MET A 104 -8.37 -4.60 16.91
C MET A 104 -9.31 -5.60 17.60
N ILE A 105 -10.60 -5.55 17.28
CA ILE A 105 -11.58 -6.52 17.79
C ILE A 105 -11.21 -7.93 17.33
N ARG A 106 -10.86 -8.12 16.05
CA ARG A 106 -10.45 -9.43 15.52
C ARG A 106 -9.21 -10.00 16.20
N ILE A 107 -8.23 -9.17 16.56
CA ILE A 107 -7.08 -9.58 17.35
C ILE A 107 -7.56 -10.07 18.73
N GLN A 108 -8.37 -9.29 19.43
CA GLN A 108 -8.83 -9.63 20.79
C GLN A 108 -9.75 -10.86 20.84
N THR A 109 -10.56 -11.06 19.81
CA THR A 109 -11.51 -12.19 19.70
C THR A 109 -10.96 -13.34 18.85
N LEU A 110 -9.64 -13.47 18.74
CA LEU A 110 -9.04 -14.56 17.99
C LEU A 110 -9.50 -15.91 18.55
N THR A 111 -10.08 -16.73 17.69
CA THR A 111 -10.38 -18.14 17.96
C THR A 111 -9.40 -19.00 17.18
N PHE A 112 -8.60 -19.80 17.90
CA PHE A 112 -7.69 -20.76 17.28
C PHE A 112 -8.48 -21.90 16.63
N ASN A 113 -8.17 -22.21 15.37
CA ASN A 113 -8.71 -23.40 14.72
C ASN A 113 -7.75 -24.58 15.00
N PRO A 114 -8.19 -25.65 15.68
CA PRO A 114 -7.35 -26.83 15.95
C PRO A 114 -6.80 -27.52 14.70
N GLU A 115 -7.45 -27.34 13.54
CA GLU A 115 -6.98 -27.88 12.26
C GLU A 115 -5.89 -27.02 11.59
N SER A 116 -5.61 -25.83 12.15
CA SER A 116 -4.59 -24.91 11.63
C SER A 116 -3.33 -24.93 12.49
N ALA A 117 -2.17 -24.78 11.87
CA ALA A 117 -0.90 -24.69 12.57
C ALA A 117 -0.79 -23.41 13.41
N ILE A 118 -0.10 -23.48 14.54
CA ILE A 118 0.18 -22.32 15.41
C ILE A 118 0.89 -21.20 14.64
N VAL A 119 1.82 -21.55 13.75
CA VAL A 119 2.51 -20.60 12.86
C VAL A 119 1.53 -19.83 11.99
N SER A 120 0.54 -20.51 11.41
CA SER A 120 -0.46 -19.86 10.54
C SER A 120 -1.33 -18.88 11.30
N ALA A 121 -1.73 -19.22 12.54
CA ALA A 121 -2.46 -18.31 13.41
C ALA A 121 -1.60 -17.08 13.81
N TRP A 122 -0.31 -17.28 14.04
CA TRP A 122 0.64 -16.21 14.35
C TRP A 122 0.86 -15.25 13.18
N GLU A 123 1.07 -15.76 11.96
CA GLU A 123 1.18 -14.91 10.77
C GLU A 123 -0.09 -14.09 10.54
N LYS A 124 -1.27 -14.71 10.72
CA LYS A 124 -2.55 -14.02 10.59
C LYS A 124 -2.69 -12.87 11.60
N LEU A 125 -2.24 -13.05 12.84
CA LEU A 125 -2.21 -11.97 13.82
C LEU A 125 -1.26 -10.83 13.42
N LYS A 126 -0.08 -11.16 12.90
CA LYS A 126 0.88 -10.14 12.44
C LYS A 126 0.32 -9.34 11.27
N ASP A 127 -0.39 -9.98 10.35
CA ASP A 127 -1.05 -9.29 9.24
C ASP A 127 -2.20 -8.40 9.73
N GLN A 128 -3.00 -8.87 10.69
CA GLN A 128 -4.01 -8.04 11.33
C GLN A 128 -3.41 -6.83 12.06
N ARG A 129 -2.26 -6.99 12.73
CA ARG A 129 -1.54 -5.87 13.34
C ARG A 129 -1.14 -4.82 12.31
N LYS A 130 -0.62 -5.21 11.14
CA LYS A 130 -0.26 -4.26 10.07
C LYS A 130 -1.47 -3.42 9.65
N LEU A 131 -2.67 -4.02 9.66
CA LEU A 131 -3.91 -3.33 9.31
C LEU A 131 -4.42 -2.41 10.42
N VAL A 132 -4.13 -2.72 11.69
CA VAL A 132 -4.36 -1.82 12.82
C VAL A 132 -3.38 -0.65 12.77
N ALA A 133 -2.10 -0.93 12.57
CA ALA A 133 -1.01 0.04 12.49
C ALA A 133 -1.11 1.02 11.31
N ALA A 134 -2.00 0.76 10.35
CA ALA A 134 -2.38 1.77 9.38
C ALA A 134 -2.95 3.02 10.07
N ASP A 135 -3.50 2.89 11.29
CA ASP A 135 -3.96 4.01 12.12
C ASP A 135 -2.82 4.50 12.99
N ALA A 136 -2.41 5.75 12.78
CA ALA A 136 -1.27 6.35 13.46
C ALA A 136 -1.44 6.35 14.98
N ASP A 137 -2.68 6.44 15.47
CA ASP A 137 -2.99 6.41 16.90
C ASP A 137 -2.80 5.02 17.53
N THR A 138 -2.69 3.95 16.73
CA THR A 138 -2.66 2.57 17.21
C THR A 138 -1.44 1.75 16.81
N ASP A 139 -0.50 2.32 16.05
CA ASP A 139 0.73 1.69 15.51
C ASP A 139 1.53 0.88 16.55
N GLU A 140 1.56 1.32 17.80
CA GLU A 140 2.29 0.64 18.89
C GLU A 140 1.42 -0.19 19.86
N THR A 141 0.11 -0.30 19.61
CA THR A 141 -0.83 -0.91 20.56
C THR A 141 -0.55 -2.40 20.77
N TYR A 142 -0.14 -3.11 19.72
CA TYR A 142 0.06 -4.57 19.76
C TYR A 142 1.52 -4.96 19.54
N LYS A 143 2.31 -4.87 20.61
CA LYS A 143 3.67 -5.44 20.66
C LYS A 143 3.62 -6.97 20.56
N ASP A 144 4.71 -7.60 20.12
CA ASP A 144 4.79 -9.06 19.95
C ASP A 144 4.43 -9.82 21.24
N SER A 145 4.79 -9.28 22.42
CA SER A 145 4.41 -9.84 23.71
C SER A 145 2.89 -9.85 23.93
N ALA A 146 2.17 -8.80 23.49
CA ALA A 146 0.72 -8.74 23.58
C ALA A 146 0.05 -9.73 22.61
N LEU A 147 0.57 -9.84 21.39
CA LEU A 147 0.10 -10.83 20.41
C LEU A 147 0.31 -12.27 20.91
N LEU A 148 1.43 -12.54 21.58
CA LEU A 148 1.70 -13.86 22.15
C LEU A 148 0.64 -14.23 23.21
N LEU A 149 0.26 -13.28 24.06
CA LEU A 149 -0.80 -13.49 25.06
C LEU A 149 -2.15 -13.80 24.40
N VAL A 150 -2.47 -13.12 23.29
CA VAL A 150 -3.67 -13.39 22.49
C VAL A 150 -3.66 -14.82 21.95
N ILE A 151 -2.54 -15.27 21.37
CA ILE A 151 -2.43 -16.64 20.89
C ILE A 151 -2.56 -17.63 22.05
N ILE A 152 -1.80 -17.46 23.13
CA ILE A 152 -1.79 -18.37 24.28
C ILE A 152 -3.21 -18.55 24.86
N ARG A 153 -3.98 -17.47 24.95
CA ARG A 153 -5.36 -17.51 25.46
C ARG A 153 -6.34 -18.21 24.53
N SER A 154 -6.07 -18.20 23.23
CA SER A 154 -6.95 -18.81 22.21
C SER A 154 -6.64 -20.29 21.98
N LEU A 155 -5.50 -20.80 22.45
CA LEU A 155 -5.11 -22.20 22.29
C LEU A 155 -6.01 -23.17 23.08
N PRO A 156 -6.20 -24.41 22.58
CA PRO A 156 -6.98 -25.42 23.29
C PRO A 156 -6.34 -25.84 24.62
N LYS A 157 -7.16 -26.39 25.52
CA LYS A 157 -6.73 -26.81 26.87
C LYS A 157 -5.59 -27.82 26.90
N ILE A 158 -5.37 -28.57 25.82
CA ILE A 158 -4.24 -29.51 25.69
C ILE A 158 -2.89 -28.81 25.86
N PHE A 159 -2.80 -27.52 25.51
CA PHE A 159 -1.60 -26.71 25.69
C PHE A 159 -1.41 -26.17 27.12
N GLY A 160 -2.39 -26.35 28.03
CA GLY A 160 -2.41 -25.70 29.35
C GLY A 160 -1.12 -25.87 30.16
N THR A 161 -0.62 -27.09 30.32
CA THR A 161 0.63 -27.35 31.07
C THR A 161 1.86 -26.69 30.45
N THR A 162 1.90 -26.62 29.12
CA THR A 162 2.99 -25.96 28.38
C THR A 162 2.88 -24.45 28.50
N ILE A 163 1.66 -23.91 28.44
CA ILE A 163 1.39 -22.50 28.68
C ILE A 163 1.84 -22.10 30.10
N ASP A 164 1.52 -22.88 31.12
CA ASP A 164 1.92 -22.60 32.51
C ASP A 164 3.45 -22.58 32.63
N THR A 165 4.13 -23.53 31.99
CA THR A 165 5.60 -23.60 31.95
C THR A 165 6.21 -22.39 31.23
N LEU A 166 5.68 -22.00 30.07
CA LEU A 166 6.15 -20.85 29.29
C LEU A 166 5.85 -19.52 29.98
N SER A 167 4.80 -19.47 30.80
CA SER A 167 4.44 -18.30 31.60
C SER A 167 5.39 -18.10 32.78
N ALA A 168 5.86 -19.19 33.39
CA ALA A 168 6.86 -19.14 34.47
C ALA A 168 8.27 -18.74 33.96
N GLN A 169 8.56 -18.95 32.68
CA GLN A 169 9.85 -18.62 32.09
C GLN A 169 9.88 -17.19 31.54
N ILE A 170 10.38 -16.26 32.37
CA ILE A 170 10.42 -14.82 32.07
C ILE A 170 11.54 -14.46 31.07
N ASN A 171 12.62 -15.25 31.03
CA ASN A 171 13.81 -14.97 30.22
C ASN A 171 13.70 -15.39 28.75
N LEU A 172 12.63 -16.09 28.35
CA LEU A 172 12.47 -16.53 26.96
C LEU A 172 11.90 -15.40 26.10
N THR A 173 12.42 -15.27 24.88
CA THR A 173 11.87 -14.37 23.87
C THR A 173 10.55 -14.91 23.31
N VAL A 174 9.78 -14.06 22.62
CA VAL A 174 8.49 -14.45 22.03
C VAL A 174 8.67 -15.58 21.01
N GLU A 175 9.70 -15.51 20.19
CA GLU A 175 10.04 -16.49 19.16
C GLU A 175 10.40 -17.85 19.79
N GLN A 176 11.15 -17.83 20.88
CA GLN A 176 11.47 -19.05 21.62
C GLN A 176 10.21 -19.70 22.19
N LYS A 177 9.30 -18.89 22.76
CA LYS A 177 8.01 -19.39 23.27
C LYS A 177 7.12 -19.98 22.18
N LEU A 178 7.08 -19.35 21.00
CA LEU A 178 6.35 -19.87 19.84
C LEU A 178 6.94 -21.20 19.37
N LYS A 179 8.27 -21.29 19.27
CA LYS A 179 8.93 -22.54 18.89
C LYS A 179 8.60 -23.71 19.82
N PHE A 180 8.55 -23.48 21.14
CA PHE A 180 8.13 -24.51 22.10
C PHE A 180 6.67 -24.97 21.90
N LEU A 181 5.78 -24.05 21.52
CA LEU A 181 4.39 -24.37 21.22
C LEU A 181 4.27 -25.19 19.93
N GLU A 182 5.03 -24.84 18.90
CA GLU A 182 5.13 -25.59 17.64
C GLU A 182 5.68 -27.00 17.87
N GLU A 183 6.77 -27.12 18.63
CA GLU A 183 7.35 -28.43 18.96
C GLU A 183 6.36 -29.31 19.72
N LYS A 184 5.50 -28.71 20.55
CA LYS A 184 4.41 -29.45 21.19
C LYS A 184 3.32 -29.86 20.21
N GLU A 185 2.88 -28.96 19.34
CA GLU A 185 1.89 -29.26 18.29
C GLU A 185 2.32 -30.47 17.45
N VAL A 186 3.61 -30.53 17.06
CA VAL A 186 4.16 -31.65 16.28
C VAL A 186 4.11 -32.97 17.06
N ARG A 187 4.42 -32.96 18.36
CA ARG A 187 4.35 -34.18 19.21
C ARG A 187 2.91 -34.66 19.35
N ASP A 188 1.99 -33.75 19.67
CA ASP A 188 0.57 -34.09 19.87
C ASP A 188 -0.06 -34.63 18.57
N GLN A 189 0.38 -34.16 17.39
CA GLN A 189 -0.02 -34.70 16.08
C GLN A 189 0.55 -36.08 15.78
N GLN A 190 1.76 -36.39 16.25
CA GLN A 190 2.35 -37.74 16.10
C GLN A 190 1.62 -38.75 16.97
N ASP A 191 1.37 -38.40 18.24
CA ASP A 191 0.67 -39.27 19.20
C ASP A 191 -0.79 -39.58 18.81
N THR A 192 -1.41 -38.74 17.97
CA THR A 192 -2.80 -38.95 17.48
C THR A 192 -2.85 -39.89 16.25
N ASN A 193 -1.73 -40.08 15.55
CA ASN A 193 -1.65 -40.88 14.33
C ASN A 193 -1.11 -42.31 14.55
N GLU A 194 -0.72 -42.65 15.78
CA GLU A 194 -0.36 -44.01 16.24
C GLU A 194 -1.57 -44.73 16.87
#